data_AF-A0A9Q0YB90-F1
#
_entry.id   AF-A0A9Q0YB90-F1
#
_cell.length_a   1.000
_cell.length_b   1.000
_cell.length_c   1.000
_cell.angle_alpha   90.00
_cell.angle_beta   90.00
_cell.angle_gamma   90.00
#
_symmetry.space_group_name_H-M   'P 1'
#
loop_
_entity.id
_entity.type
_entity.pdbx_description
1 polymer ?
#
loop_
_entity_poly.entity_id
_entity_poly.type
_entity_poly.pdbx_seq_one_letter_code
_entity_poly.pdbx_strand_id
1 'polypeptide(L)'
;MNVFKAIKQVLLPRDSRINESAIKDIILSCKPVVVVFDGFDEYSHPSSRNEDEVTQIIARQIFRDFKVILTTRPSSTPPKLSYATQQVRLTGFDDQAKENYILKAVTNGNAAAAARIMQRLQQNPILADICQVPLFFVMFAHMTLEKDTSLVLDSVTRFFRYVMACFYEHIQIRTGGVGTAMEGASAKEHQKLDKVAFDSLRGKGQHLVWSRDRLVELIDEPLYNELVEIGILAEENVVRIVDEPGTSVADIFQKGNYVRFHHKLFCEWYAAHYVAEHVNGLETISLQRFFANMDPFDLQYVYRIACGLNPVAADRIIQYLHSLEGGDKFAILCILEQTRQVDKIKDTIRQMCDEGIIISGYDSLLLQRSTIQLLNIAARKEIPITYVNLSNCLQSVDLSTAAIRTTSGLALTSRIPVMGLDVHLYNRDITKDEATDILQFASMCPSLRHLTYLGCVPPRSFKVGPTLSTLKSRNVRVAWRWANNTPWYNLNLQSGRWENKDDGSEPAEEVFERALSIRVKWRRGWTEETYRESIKEGRDFLRKRAEKRQGNPR
;
A
#
# COMPACT_ATOMS: atom_id res chain seq x y z
N MET A 1 23.64 17.74 4.12
CA MET A 1 24.75 16.83 3.74
C MET A 1 25.36 17.31 2.43
N ASN A 2 26.69 17.19 2.23
CA ASN A 2 27.38 17.55 0.97
C ASN A 2 27.63 16.27 0.13
N VAL A 3 27.29 16.28 -1.16
CA VAL A 3 27.34 15.09 -2.03
C VAL A 3 28.77 14.59 -2.27
N PHE A 4 29.75 15.48 -2.37
CA PHE A 4 31.16 15.13 -2.59
C PHE A 4 31.78 14.47 -1.35
N LYS A 5 31.39 14.94 -0.17
CA LYS A 5 31.73 14.31 1.11
C LYS A 5 31.17 12.89 1.18
N ALA A 6 29.91 12.70 0.78
CA ALA A 6 29.28 11.37 0.74
C ALA A 6 30.01 10.43 -0.24
N ILE A 7 30.37 10.89 -1.44
CA ILE A 7 31.13 10.08 -2.42
C ILE A 7 32.48 9.63 -1.85
N LYS A 8 33.22 10.55 -1.22
CA LYS A 8 34.51 10.21 -0.59
C LYS A 8 34.36 9.10 0.46
N GLN A 9 33.26 9.12 1.20
CA GLN A 9 33.03 8.24 2.34
C GLN A 9 32.46 6.88 1.95
N VAL A 10 31.56 6.85 0.97
CA VAL A 10 30.81 5.66 0.60
C VAL A 10 31.47 4.90 -0.55
N LEU A 11 32.07 5.61 -1.52
CA LEU A 11 32.55 5.00 -2.77
C LEU A 11 34.06 4.85 -2.85
N LEU A 12 34.84 5.69 -2.16
CA LEU A 12 36.30 5.65 -2.26
C LEU A 12 36.92 4.79 -1.15
N PRO A 13 38.04 4.10 -1.44
CA PRO A 13 38.83 3.43 -0.41
C PRO A 13 39.27 4.40 0.70
N ARG A 14 39.40 3.89 1.93
CA ARG A 14 39.74 4.70 3.11
C ARG A 14 41.09 5.41 3.01
N ASP A 15 42.02 4.84 2.26
CA ASP A 15 43.37 5.35 1.99
C ASP A 15 43.44 6.27 0.75
N SER A 16 42.28 6.57 0.13
CA SER A 16 42.21 7.47 -1.02
C SER A 16 42.69 8.88 -0.68
N ARG A 17 43.65 9.38 -1.46
CA ARG A 17 44.16 10.76 -1.37
C ARG A 17 43.24 11.78 -2.05
N ILE A 18 42.20 11.34 -2.72
CA ILE A 18 41.25 12.21 -3.42
C ILE A 18 40.43 12.96 -2.36
N ASN A 19 40.51 14.30 -2.39
CA ASN A 19 39.74 15.17 -1.50
C ASN A 19 38.43 15.63 -2.16
N GLU A 20 37.52 16.23 -1.38
CA GLU A 20 36.20 16.65 -1.87
C GLU A 20 36.27 17.62 -3.06
N SER A 21 37.29 18.51 -3.08
CA SER A 21 37.52 19.42 -4.22
C SER A 21 37.88 18.65 -5.48
N ALA A 22 38.82 17.70 -5.39
CA ALA A 22 39.20 16.87 -6.53
C ALA A 22 38.02 16.04 -7.04
N ILE A 23 37.17 15.51 -6.15
CA ILE A 23 35.93 14.81 -6.54
C ILE A 23 35.01 15.74 -7.33
N LYS A 24 34.79 16.96 -6.83
CA LYS A 24 33.98 17.97 -7.52
C LYS A 24 34.54 18.28 -8.90
N ASP A 25 35.84 18.49 -9.02
CA ASP A 25 36.49 18.82 -10.29
C ASP A 25 36.39 17.66 -11.29
N ILE A 26 36.57 16.41 -10.83
CA ILE A 26 36.39 15.21 -11.66
C ILE A 26 34.95 15.12 -12.16
N ILE A 27 33.96 15.26 -11.29
CA ILE A 27 32.54 15.15 -11.65
C ILE A 27 32.13 16.26 -12.62
N LEU A 28 32.62 17.48 -12.43
CA LEU A 28 32.32 18.60 -13.32
C LEU A 28 32.98 18.44 -14.70
N SER A 29 34.13 17.77 -14.77
CA SER A 29 34.88 17.55 -16.01
C SER A 29 34.40 16.33 -16.81
N CYS A 30 33.88 15.30 -16.14
CA CYS A 30 33.43 14.06 -16.78
C CYS A 30 31.94 14.13 -17.11
N LYS A 31 31.57 14.28 -18.39
CA LYS A 31 30.18 14.20 -18.86
C LYS A 31 29.98 13.02 -19.81
N PRO A 32 28.85 12.29 -19.73
CA PRO A 32 27.68 12.53 -18.87
C PRO A 32 27.84 11.97 -17.43
N VAL A 33 27.23 12.65 -16.45
CA VAL A 33 27.16 12.19 -15.05
C VAL A 33 25.77 11.61 -14.77
N VAL A 34 25.74 10.45 -14.12
CA VAL A 34 24.52 9.84 -13.57
C VAL A 34 24.69 9.73 -12.06
N VAL A 35 23.69 10.20 -11.31
CA VAL A 35 23.64 10.11 -9.84
C VAL A 35 22.44 9.25 -9.46
N VAL A 36 22.67 8.24 -8.64
CA VAL A 36 21.61 7.39 -8.06
C VAL A 36 21.51 7.71 -6.58
N PHE A 37 20.38 8.28 -6.16
CA PHE A 37 20.04 8.43 -4.75
C PHE A 37 19.09 7.29 -4.36
N ASP A 38 19.55 6.42 -3.47
CA ASP A 38 18.81 5.25 -3.03
C ASP A 38 18.17 5.50 -1.66
N GLY A 39 16.86 5.30 -1.53
CA GLY A 39 16.13 5.38 -0.26
C GLY A 39 15.85 6.81 0.23
N PHE A 40 15.24 7.67 -0.58
CA PHE A 40 14.92 9.04 -0.15
C PHE A 40 14.01 9.11 1.09
N ASP A 41 13.14 8.12 1.27
CA ASP A 41 12.29 8.01 2.46
C ASP A 41 13.07 7.80 3.77
N GLU A 42 14.31 7.31 3.69
CA GLU A 42 15.20 7.09 4.82
C GLU A 42 16.15 8.29 5.06
N TYR A 43 16.09 9.30 4.20
CA TYR A 43 16.97 10.46 4.28
C TYR A 43 16.46 11.48 5.32
N SER A 44 17.17 11.56 6.45
CA SER A 44 16.88 12.52 7.52
C SER A 44 17.04 13.96 7.05
N HIS A 45 15.92 14.67 6.84
CA HIS A 45 15.94 16.09 6.49
C HIS A 45 16.46 16.94 7.67
N PRO A 46 17.44 17.84 7.45
CA PRO A 46 17.80 18.83 8.45
C PRO A 46 16.58 19.72 8.75
N SER A 47 16.29 19.96 10.02
CA SER A 47 15.16 20.77 10.50
C SER A 47 15.27 22.28 10.19
N SER A 48 16.26 22.71 9.40
CA SER A 48 16.52 24.12 9.10
C SER A 48 16.06 24.51 7.68
N ARG A 49 15.58 25.75 7.54
CA ARG A 49 14.94 26.35 6.37
C ARG A 49 15.79 26.44 5.08
N ASN A 50 16.97 25.82 5.04
CA ASN A 50 17.82 25.81 3.85
C ASN A 50 17.62 24.47 3.11
N GLU A 51 17.16 24.53 1.86
CA GLU A 51 17.10 23.34 0.99
C GLU A 51 18.49 22.71 0.93
N ASP A 52 18.62 21.45 1.33
CA ASP A 52 19.91 20.75 1.28
C ASP A 52 20.35 20.45 -0.17
N GLU A 53 21.65 20.24 -0.35
CA GLU A 53 22.26 20.07 -1.68
C GLU A 53 21.60 18.91 -2.48
N VAL A 54 21.22 17.82 -1.81
CA VAL A 54 20.53 16.67 -2.42
C VAL A 54 19.18 17.10 -3.00
N THR A 55 18.37 17.83 -2.23
CA THR A 55 17.06 18.35 -2.68
C THR A 55 17.23 19.32 -3.85
N GLN A 56 18.26 20.17 -3.83
CA GLN A 56 18.56 21.08 -4.93
C GLN A 56 18.98 20.33 -6.22
N ILE A 57 19.71 19.22 -6.10
CA ILE A 57 20.05 18.35 -7.23
C ILE A 57 18.80 17.69 -7.82
N ILE A 58 17.94 17.12 -6.96
CA ILE A 58 16.68 16.47 -7.37
C ILE A 58 15.77 17.47 -8.09
N ALA A 59 15.65 18.69 -7.56
CA ALA A 59 14.89 19.77 -8.16
C ALA A 59 15.57 20.40 -9.39
N ARG A 60 16.76 19.92 -9.80
CA ARG A 60 17.58 20.46 -10.89
C ARG A 60 17.88 21.95 -10.74
N GLN A 61 18.06 22.43 -9.52
CA GLN A 61 18.49 23.80 -9.27
C GLN A 61 20.00 23.94 -9.48
N ILE A 62 20.76 22.94 -9.02
CA ILE A 62 22.20 22.77 -9.22
C ILE A 62 22.50 21.52 -10.04
N PHE A 63 23.67 21.45 -10.68
CA PHE A 63 24.12 20.34 -11.53
C PHE A 63 23.08 19.87 -12.57
N ARG A 64 22.47 20.84 -13.29
CA ARG A 64 21.36 20.62 -14.24
C ARG A 64 21.61 19.57 -15.33
N ASP A 65 22.88 19.35 -15.67
CA ASP A 65 23.31 18.40 -16.70
C ASP A 65 23.35 16.95 -16.18
N PHE A 66 23.17 16.72 -14.88
CA PHE A 66 23.18 15.38 -14.32
C PHE A 66 21.90 14.64 -14.65
N LYS A 67 22.03 13.35 -14.94
CA LYS A 67 20.90 12.43 -14.92
C LYS A 67 20.74 11.92 -13.49
N VAL A 68 19.62 12.22 -12.86
CA VAL A 68 19.33 11.82 -11.48
C VAL A 68 18.31 10.68 -11.50
N ILE A 69 18.65 9.57 -10.86
CA ILE A 69 17.74 8.47 -10.55
C ILE A 69 17.50 8.51 -9.04
N LEU A 70 16.24 8.51 -8.64
CA LEU A 70 15.83 8.54 -7.24
C LEU A 70 14.98 7.31 -6.95
N THR A 71 15.30 6.56 -5.91
CA THR A 71 14.40 5.55 -5.35
C THR A 71 13.74 6.13 -4.10
N THR A 72 12.42 5.94 -3.98
CA THR A 72 11.64 6.40 -2.83
C THR A 72 10.33 5.65 -2.75
N ARG A 73 9.74 5.58 -1.56
CA ARG A 73 8.34 5.17 -1.40
C ARG A 73 7.40 6.24 -1.99
N PRO A 74 6.25 5.86 -2.58
CA PRO A 74 5.28 6.82 -3.11
C PRO A 74 4.79 7.87 -2.09
N SER A 75 4.70 7.50 -0.81
CA SER A 75 4.33 8.39 0.30
C SER A 75 5.39 9.47 0.56
N SER A 76 6.65 9.21 0.23
CA SER A 76 7.81 10.07 0.50
C SER A 76 8.35 10.71 -0.76
N THR A 77 7.48 10.99 -1.74
CA THR A 77 7.88 11.67 -2.97
C THR A 77 8.34 13.10 -2.67
N PRO A 78 9.49 13.56 -3.21
CA PRO A 78 9.94 14.93 -3.00
C PRO A 78 8.89 15.97 -3.43
N PRO A 79 8.71 17.06 -2.67
CA PRO A 79 7.67 18.06 -2.96
C PRO A 79 7.95 18.86 -4.23
N LYS A 80 9.20 18.94 -4.68
CA LYS A 80 9.62 19.65 -5.89
C LYS A 80 10.28 18.70 -6.86
N LEU A 81 9.53 18.27 -7.86
CA LEU A 81 10.05 17.52 -9.00
C LEU A 81 9.97 18.36 -10.27
N SER A 82 10.95 18.20 -11.15
CA SER A 82 10.90 18.81 -12.49
C SER A 82 9.76 18.23 -13.32
N TYR A 83 9.10 19.03 -14.16
CA TYR A 83 8.08 18.55 -15.11
C TYR A 83 8.62 17.49 -16.10
N ALA A 84 9.94 17.44 -16.30
CA ALA A 84 10.59 16.44 -17.15
C ALA A 84 10.87 15.11 -16.42
N THR A 85 10.53 14.99 -15.13
CA THR A 85 10.77 13.78 -14.35
C THR A 85 9.89 12.64 -14.84
N GLN A 86 10.53 11.53 -15.21
CA GLN A 86 9.84 10.27 -15.50
C GLN A 86 9.69 9.49 -14.20
N GLN A 87 8.49 8.95 -13.97
CA GLN A 87 8.19 8.10 -12.82
C GLN A 87 8.03 6.66 -13.29
N VAL A 88 8.79 5.76 -12.67
CA VAL A 88 8.70 4.32 -12.92
C VAL A 88 8.30 3.66 -11.61
N ARG A 89 7.19 2.92 -11.62
CA ARG A 89 6.72 2.14 -10.47
C ARG A 89 7.17 0.70 -10.64
N LEU A 90 7.88 0.17 -9.63
CA LEU A 90 8.18 -1.26 -9.57
C LEU A 90 6.92 -2.02 -9.14
N THR A 91 6.58 -3.07 -9.90
CA THR A 91 5.37 -3.88 -9.68
C THR A 91 5.65 -5.25 -9.08
N GLY A 92 6.90 -5.53 -8.69
CA GLY A 92 7.30 -6.79 -8.08
C GLY A 92 7.76 -7.85 -9.08
N PHE A 93 7.76 -9.12 -8.67
CA PHE A 93 8.11 -10.24 -9.54
C PHE A 93 6.88 -10.75 -10.30
N ASP A 94 7.02 -10.89 -11.62
CA ASP A 94 6.12 -11.70 -12.44
C ASP A 94 6.42 -13.20 -12.27
N ASP A 95 5.59 -14.05 -12.86
CA ASP A 95 5.70 -15.49 -12.69
C ASP A 95 6.99 -16.06 -13.30
N GLN A 96 7.49 -15.46 -14.39
CA GLN A 96 8.74 -15.88 -15.01
C GLN A 96 9.95 -15.53 -14.13
N ALA A 97 9.98 -14.33 -13.55
CA ALA A 97 11.01 -13.90 -12.63
C ALA A 97 11.03 -14.75 -11.37
N LYS A 98 9.85 -15.11 -10.83
CA LYS A 98 9.71 -16.04 -9.70
C LYS A 98 10.30 -17.41 -10.04
N GLU A 99 9.88 -18.01 -11.14
CA GLU A 99 10.37 -19.32 -11.57
C GLU A 99 11.89 -19.31 -11.79
N ASN A 100 12.41 -18.31 -12.48
CA ASN A 100 13.84 -18.14 -12.72
C ASN A 100 14.64 -18.00 -11.40
N TYR A 101 14.12 -17.25 -10.44
CA TYR A 101 14.74 -17.11 -9.13
C TYR A 101 14.75 -18.45 -8.37
N ILE A 102 13.63 -19.18 -8.33
CA ILE A 102 13.55 -20.47 -7.63
C ILE A 102 14.51 -21.48 -8.27
N LEU A 103 14.53 -21.56 -9.60
CA LEU A 103 15.45 -22.43 -10.33
C LEU A 103 16.91 -22.13 -9.98
N LYS A 104 17.29 -20.85 -10.02
CA LYS A 104 18.69 -20.44 -9.84
C LYS A 104 19.16 -20.44 -8.39
N ALA A 105 18.37 -19.86 -7.48
CA ALA A 105 18.80 -19.50 -6.14
C ALA A 105 18.33 -20.46 -5.04
N VAL A 106 17.27 -21.25 -5.30
CA VAL A 106 16.65 -22.11 -4.27
C VAL A 106 16.87 -23.58 -4.57
N THR A 107 16.67 -24.00 -5.82
CA THR A 107 16.61 -25.42 -6.19
C THR A 107 17.84 -25.92 -6.93
N ASN A 108 18.85 -25.06 -7.15
CA ASN A 108 20.07 -25.36 -7.88
C ASN A 108 19.81 -26.05 -9.24
N GLY A 109 18.81 -25.57 -9.98
CA GLY A 109 18.41 -26.08 -11.30
C GLY A 109 17.38 -27.21 -11.30
N ASN A 110 16.88 -27.66 -10.13
CA ASN A 110 15.86 -28.71 -10.06
C ASN A 110 14.46 -28.19 -10.42
N ALA A 111 14.06 -28.39 -11.68
CA ALA A 111 12.77 -27.95 -12.21
C ALA A 111 11.56 -28.56 -11.49
N ALA A 112 11.63 -29.82 -11.05
CA ALA A 112 10.51 -30.45 -10.35
C ALA A 112 10.29 -29.83 -8.96
N ALA A 113 11.36 -29.46 -8.25
CA ALA A 113 11.27 -28.73 -6.99
C ALA A 113 10.73 -27.31 -7.20
N ALA A 114 11.18 -26.63 -8.26
CA ALA A 114 10.69 -25.29 -8.59
C ALA A 114 9.19 -25.28 -8.90
N ALA A 115 8.73 -26.26 -9.69
CA ALA A 115 7.31 -26.42 -10.02
C ALA A 115 6.44 -26.62 -8.76
N ARG A 116 6.91 -27.38 -7.76
CA ARG A 116 6.17 -27.56 -6.49
C ARG A 116 6.00 -26.25 -5.71
N ILE A 117 7.04 -25.42 -5.65
CA ILE A 117 6.97 -24.11 -4.96
C ILE A 117 6.01 -23.18 -5.71
N MET A 118 6.10 -23.13 -7.04
CA MET A 118 5.18 -22.35 -7.88
C MET A 118 3.73 -22.82 -7.74
N GLN A 119 3.48 -24.13 -7.69
CA GLN A 119 2.15 -24.70 -7.49
C GLN A 119 1.56 -24.27 -6.14
N ARG A 120 2.36 -24.23 -5.07
CA ARG A 120 1.91 -23.77 -3.75
C ARG A 120 1.49 -22.30 -3.76
N LEU A 121 2.20 -21.44 -4.49
CA LEU A 121 1.78 -20.04 -4.68
C LEU A 121 0.45 -19.96 -5.43
N GLN A 122 0.28 -20.71 -6.51
CA GLN A 122 -0.95 -20.72 -7.31
C GLN A 122 -2.17 -21.22 -6.54
N GLN A 123 -1.99 -22.18 -5.63
CA GLN A 123 -3.05 -22.72 -4.78
C GLN A 123 -3.54 -21.72 -3.72
N ASN A 124 -2.77 -20.68 -3.40
CA ASN A 124 -3.11 -19.68 -2.40
C ASN A 124 -3.00 -18.26 -2.98
N PRO A 125 -4.11 -17.70 -3.52
CA PRO A 125 -4.11 -16.38 -4.15
C PRO A 125 -3.67 -15.24 -3.24
N ILE A 126 -3.92 -15.34 -1.92
CA ILE A 126 -3.50 -14.30 -0.96
C ILE A 126 -1.98 -14.33 -0.81
N LEU A 127 -1.41 -15.53 -0.65
CA LEU A 127 0.03 -15.70 -0.60
C LEU A 127 0.71 -15.26 -1.90
N ALA A 128 0.12 -15.58 -3.06
CA ALA A 128 0.62 -15.12 -4.35
C ALA A 128 0.70 -13.59 -4.45
N ASP A 129 -0.31 -12.88 -3.93
CA ASP A 129 -0.34 -11.42 -3.88
C ASP A 129 0.70 -10.86 -2.88
N ILE A 130 0.85 -11.48 -1.70
CA ILE A 130 1.91 -11.11 -0.73
C ILE A 130 3.29 -11.28 -1.38
N CYS A 131 3.51 -12.41 -2.06
CA CYS A 131 4.74 -12.73 -2.78
C CYS A 131 4.90 -11.99 -4.12
N GLN A 132 4.08 -10.99 -4.43
CA GLN A 132 4.48 -9.98 -5.42
C GLN A 132 5.63 -9.13 -4.90
N VAL A 133 5.68 -8.91 -3.58
CA VAL A 133 6.80 -8.25 -2.92
C VAL A 133 8.00 -9.20 -2.99
N PRO A 134 9.10 -8.83 -3.70
CA PRO A 134 10.22 -9.74 -3.94
C PRO A 134 10.80 -10.34 -2.65
N LEU A 135 10.92 -9.54 -1.59
CA LEU A 135 11.46 -10.01 -0.33
C LEU A 135 10.60 -11.11 0.31
N PHE A 136 9.27 -10.96 0.34
CA PHE A 136 8.38 -12.02 0.84
C PHE A 136 8.46 -13.28 0.00
N PHE A 137 8.54 -13.12 -1.32
CA PHE A 137 8.74 -14.25 -2.21
C PHE A 137 10.06 -14.98 -1.94
N VAL A 138 11.16 -14.26 -1.77
CA VAL A 138 12.48 -14.84 -1.47
C VAL A 138 12.44 -15.61 -0.15
N MET A 139 11.86 -15.02 0.91
CA MET A 139 11.71 -15.69 2.20
C MET A 139 10.85 -16.95 2.08
N PHE A 140 9.70 -16.84 1.40
CA PHE A 140 8.81 -17.96 1.15
C PHE A 140 9.51 -19.10 0.41
N ALA A 141 10.19 -18.79 -0.69
CA ALA A 141 10.78 -19.78 -1.58
C ALA A 141 11.88 -20.59 -0.89
N HIS A 142 12.74 -19.93 -0.12
CA HIS A 142 13.78 -20.61 0.67
C HIS A 142 13.19 -21.45 1.81
N MET A 143 12.15 -20.96 2.49
CA MET A 143 11.54 -21.68 3.63
C MET A 143 10.62 -22.84 3.25
N THR A 144 10.15 -22.89 2.00
CA THR A 144 9.22 -23.95 1.56
C THR A 144 9.91 -25.12 0.89
N LEU A 145 11.20 -25.00 0.54
CA LEU A 145 11.97 -26.13 -0.01
C LEU A 145 12.07 -27.28 1.00
N GLU A 146 12.21 -26.95 2.28
CA GLU A 146 12.56 -27.90 3.35
C GLU A 146 11.34 -28.56 4.02
N LYS A 147 10.12 -28.08 3.75
CA LYS A 147 8.92 -28.51 4.50
C LYS A 147 7.77 -28.94 3.59
N ASP A 148 7.19 -30.09 3.91
CA ASP A 148 5.93 -30.56 3.34
C ASP A 148 4.79 -30.19 4.27
N THR A 149 4.27 -28.98 4.11
CA THR A 149 3.29 -28.42 5.04
C THR A 149 2.03 -27.98 4.31
N SER A 150 0.89 -28.48 4.80
CA SER A 150 -0.46 -28.03 4.46
C SER A 150 -0.79 -26.65 5.06
N LEU A 151 0.20 -25.76 5.13
CA LEU A 151 0.10 -24.47 5.82
C LEU A 151 -0.76 -23.50 5.02
N VAL A 152 -1.89 -23.12 5.60
CA VAL A 152 -2.74 -22.04 5.08
C VAL A 152 -2.16 -20.70 5.54
N LEU A 153 -1.47 -20.02 4.62
CA LEU A 153 -0.94 -18.67 4.78
C LEU A 153 -1.92 -17.66 4.17
N ASP A 154 -3.00 -17.36 4.89
CA ASP A 154 -4.10 -16.50 4.44
C ASP A 154 -3.99 -15.04 4.94
N SER A 155 -2.88 -14.68 5.60
CA SER A 155 -2.65 -13.36 6.21
C SER A 155 -1.14 -13.06 6.29
N VAL A 156 -0.76 -11.78 6.37
CA VAL A 156 0.66 -11.41 6.56
C VAL A 156 1.14 -11.82 7.94
N THR A 157 0.31 -11.69 8.98
CA THR A 157 0.67 -12.18 10.33
C THR A 157 1.01 -13.66 10.32
N ARG A 158 0.20 -14.51 9.67
CA ARG A 158 0.49 -15.95 9.58
C ARG A 158 1.75 -16.26 8.78
N PHE A 159 1.96 -15.51 7.69
CA PHE A 159 3.19 -15.60 6.90
C PHE A 159 4.42 -15.31 7.76
N PHE A 160 4.43 -14.21 8.51
CA PHE A 160 5.55 -13.86 9.39
C PHE A 160 5.72 -14.84 10.56
N ARG A 161 4.63 -15.33 11.17
CA ARG A 161 4.72 -16.39 12.19
C ARG A 161 5.43 -17.62 11.64
N TYR A 162 5.10 -18.03 10.41
CA TYR A 162 5.77 -19.15 9.76
C TYR A 162 7.24 -18.86 9.48
N VAL A 163 7.55 -17.68 8.96
CA VAL A 163 8.92 -17.20 8.75
C VAL A 163 9.73 -17.31 10.04
N MET A 164 9.25 -16.70 11.12
CA MET A 164 9.97 -16.68 12.40
C MET A 164 10.14 -18.10 12.93
N ALA A 165 9.10 -18.94 12.90
CA ALA A 165 9.20 -20.33 13.31
C ALA A 165 10.29 -21.10 12.53
N CYS A 166 10.45 -20.85 11.22
CA CYS A 166 11.52 -21.46 10.44
C CYS A 166 12.91 -21.00 10.86
N PHE A 167 13.10 -19.70 11.13
CA PHE A 167 14.37 -19.17 11.63
C PHE A 167 14.78 -19.85 12.95
N TYR A 168 13.88 -19.90 13.93
CA TYR A 168 14.18 -20.50 15.23
C TYR A 168 14.40 -22.02 15.15
N GLU A 169 13.60 -22.75 14.37
CA GLU A 169 13.75 -24.20 14.21
C GLU A 169 15.09 -24.59 13.57
N HIS A 170 15.52 -23.85 12.53
CA HIS A 170 16.79 -24.11 11.85
C HIS A 170 17.98 -24.05 12.82
N ILE A 171 17.93 -23.16 13.81
CA ILE A 171 19.02 -23.00 14.78
C ILE A 171 18.94 -24.03 15.88
N GLN A 172 17.75 -24.39 16.36
CA GLN A 172 17.59 -25.50 17.29
C GLN A 172 18.17 -26.80 16.73
N ILE A 173 17.95 -27.06 15.44
CA ILE A 173 18.55 -28.21 14.73
C ILE A 173 20.08 -28.08 14.68
N ARG A 174 20.61 -26.89 14.38
CA ARG A 174 22.05 -26.63 14.30
C ARG A 174 22.76 -26.75 15.66
N THR A 175 22.10 -26.36 16.75
CA THR A 175 22.67 -26.34 18.11
C THR A 175 22.40 -27.63 18.91
N GLY A 176 21.69 -28.61 18.32
CA GLY A 176 21.45 -29.92 18.93
C GLY A 176 20.41 -29.92 20.07
N GLY A 177 19.55 -28.91 20.14
CA GLY A 177 18.57 -28.74 21.22
C GLY A 177 17.37 -29.69 21.10
N VAL A 178 17.03 -30.39 22.19
CA VAL A 178 15.82 -31.22 22.31
C VAL A 178 14.60 -30.31 22.51
N GLY A 179 13.85 -30.12 21.43
CA GLY A 179 12.43 -29.79 21.32
C GLY A 179 11.72 -29.04 22.45
N THR A 180 11.37 -27.78 22.16
CA THR A 180 9.99 -27.30 22.35
C THR A 180 9.50 -26.75 21.03
N ALA A 181 8.53 -27.45 20.42
CA ALA A 181 7.79 -26.90 19.30
C ALA A 181 7.25 -25.53 19.72
N MET A 182 7.44 -24.53 18.86
CA MET A 182 7.17 -23.12 19.11
C MET A 182 5.68 -22.77 19.22
N GLU A 183 4.87 -23.64 19.81
CA GLU A 183 3.59 -23.25 20.39
C GLU A 183 3.86 -22.54 21.74
N GLY A 184 4.42 -21.34 21.67
CA GLY A 184 4.59 -20.47 22.83
C GLY A 184 5.99 -20.45 23.45
N ALA A 185 7.04 -20.25 22.64
CA ALA A 185 8.18 -19.48 23.15
C ALA A 185 7.60 -18.16 23.67
N SER A 186 7.71 -17.97 24.98
CA SER A 186 6.82 -17.14 25.77
C SER A 186 6.86 -15.69 25.28
N ALA A 187 5.70 -15.06 25.08
CA ALA A 187 5.59 -13.62 24.83
C ALA A 187 6.34 -12.76 25.89
N LYS A 188 6.75 -13.36 27.03
CA LYS A 188 7.59 -12.71 28.05
C LYS A 188 9.07 -12.63 27.71
N GLU A 189 9.61 -13.48 26.84
CA GLU A 189 11.06 -13.57 26.61
C GLU A 189 11.60 -12.46 25.70
N HIS A 190 10.75 -11.84 24.87
CA HIS A 190 11.16 -10.77 23.96
C HIS A 190 10.50 -9.39 24.24
N GLN A 191 9.82 -9.19 25.38
CA GLN A 191 9.13 -7.92 25.69
C GLN A 191 10.06 -6.69 25.67
N LYS A 192 11.30 -6.86 26.15
CA LYS A 192 12.32 -5.81 26.09
C LYS A 192 12.63 -5.43 24.65
N LEU A 193 12.81 -6.42 23.77
CA LEU A 193 13.06 -6.22 22.34
C LEU A 193 11.86 -5.59 21.64
N ASP A 194 10.63 -6.03 21.96
CA ASP A 194 9.41 -5.47 21.38
C ASP A 194 9.30 -3.97 21.64
N LYS A 195 9.57 -3.57 22.90
CA LYS A 195 9.59 -2.16 23.28
C LYS A 195 10.71 -1.39 22.57
N VAL A 196 11.92 -1.95 22.51
CA VAL A 196 13.05 -1.32 21.80
C VAL A 196 12.71 -1.13 20.32
N ALA A 197 12.14 -2.13 19.66
CA ALA A 197 11.73 -2.06 18.27
C ALA A 197 10.65 -1.00 18.05
N PHE A 198 9.63 -0.96 18.91
CA PHE A 198 8.58 0.06 18.87
C PHE A 198 9.14 1.48 19.03
N ASP A 199 9.96 1.72 20.07
CA ASP A 199 10.55 3.03 20.34
C ASP A 199 11.46 3.48 19.18
N SER A 200 12.09 2.55 18.49
CA SER A 200 13.02 2.83 17.39
C SER A 200 12.34 3.20 16.08
N LEU A 201 11.12 2.73 15.87
CA LEU A 201 10.26 3.13 14.75
C LEU A 201 9.53 4.44 15.03
N ARG A 202 9.49 4.90 16.28
CA ARG A 202 8.79 6.11 16.71
C ARG A 202 9.70 7.34 16.56
N GLY A 203 9.30 8.32 15.75
CA GLY A 203 9.99 9.61 15.63
C GLY A 203 10.18 10.09 14.19
N LYS A 204 10.68 11.32 14.02
CA LYS A 204 10.91 11.94 12.69
C LYS A 204 12.14 11.39 11.95
N GLY A 205 13.00 10.64 12.64
CA GLY A 205 14.06 9.83 12.06
C GLY A 205 14.10 8.51 12.82
N GLN A 206 13.84 7.40 12.15
CA GLN A 206 13.83 6.09 12.80
C GLN A 206 15.26 5.74 13.22
N HIS A 207 15.42 5.25 14.45
CA HIS A 207 16.71 4.93 15.04
C HIS A 207 16.94 3.41 15.00
N LEU A 208 17.21 2.89 13.81
CA LEU A 208 17.31 1.44 13.55
C LEU A 208 18.70 0.84 13.75
N VAL A 209 19.62 1.58 14.37
CA VAL A 209 21.01 1.17 14.54
C VAL A 209 21.50 1.60 15.92
N TRP A 210 22.09 0.66 16.65
CA TRP A 210 22.61 0.83 18.00
C TRP A 210 24.08 0.44 18.05
N SER A 211 24.84 0.93 19.04
CA SER A 211 26.09 0.25 19.41
C SER A 211 25.75 -1.10 20.06
N ARG A 212 26.65 -2.09 19.93
CA ARG A 212 26.49 -3.39 20.59
C ARG A 212 26.18 -3.24 22.08
N ASP A 213 27.02 -2.49 22.80
CA ASP A 213 26.90 -2.34 24.25
C ASP A 213 25.55 -1.75 24.66
N ARG A 214 25.04 -0.77 23.90
CA ARG A 214 23.75 -0.16 24.17
C ARG A 214 22.59 -1.13 23.95
N LEU A 215 22.64 -1.92 22.88
CA LEU A 215 21.56 -2.88 22.61
C LEU A 215 21.57 -4.01 23.65
N VAL A 216 22.76 -4.52 24.01
CA VAL A 216 22.92 -5.53 25.07
C VAL A 216 22.38 -5.02 26.41
N GLU A 217 22.60 -3.76 26.77
CA GLU A 217 22.02 -3.15 27.97
C GLU A 217 20.47 -3.15 27.95
N LEU A 218 19.87 -2.98 26.77
CA LEU A 218 18.43 -2.87 26.61
C LEU A 218 17.70 -4.23 26.59
N ILE A 219 18.31 -5.28 26.01
CA ILE A 219 17.63 -6.58 25.78
C ILE A 219 18.33 -7.78 26.45
N ASP A 220 19.44 -7.55 27.15
CA ASP A 220 20.32 -8.54 27.77
C ASP A 220 21.19 -9.35 26.77
N GLU A 221 22.38 -9.77 27.22
CA GLU A 221 23.38 -10.44 26.38
C GLU A 221 22.96 -11.82 25.83
N PRO A 222 22.26 -12.69 26.59
CA PRO A 222 21.81 -13.97 26.05
C PRO A 222 20.87 -13.82 24.85
N LEU A 223 19.85 -12.97 24.97
CA LEU A 223 18.90 -12.70 23.89
C LEU A 223 19.58 -12.01 22.70
N TYR A 224 20.49 -11.07 22.96
CA TYR A 224 21.29 -10.44 21.91
C TYR A 224 22.07 -11.48 21.08
N ASN A 225 22.82 -12.36 21.73
CA ASN A 225 23.64 -13.36 21.06
C ASN A 225 22.77 -14.34 20.25
N GLU A 226 21.64 -14.75 20.83
CA GLU A 226 20.65 -15.60 20.14
C GLU A 226 20.16 -14.92 18.85
N LEU A 227 19.74 -13.65 18.90
CA LEU A 227 19.22 -12.93 17.73
C LEU A 227 20.28 -12.69 16.63
N VAL A 228 21.55 -12.52 17.01
CA VAL A 228 22.67 -12.44 16.06
C VAL A 228 22.92 -13.80 15.43
N GLU A 229 22.95 -14.88 16.22
CA GLU A 229 23.10 -16.24 15.72
C GLU A 229 21.94 -16.63 14.79
N ILE A 230 20.73 -16.14 15.06
CA ILE A 230 19.56 -16.30 14.20
C ILE A 230 19.66 -15.54 12.88
N GLY A 231 20.44 -14.46 12.84
CA GLY A 231 20.48 -13.56 11.70
C GLY A 231 19.28 -12.61 11.66
N ILE A 232 18.58 -12.42 12.78
CA ILE A 232 17.60 -11.34 12.95
C ILE A 232 18.33 -10.00 13.12
N LEU A 233 19.42 -10.02 13.90
CA LEU A 233 20.35 -8.91 14.04
C LEU A 233 21.59 -9.12 13.16
N ALA A 234 22.14 -8.03 12.64
CA ALA A 234 23.38 -8.00 11.89
C ALA A 234 24.36 -7.05 12.58
N GLU A 235 25.58 -7.53 12.82
CA GLU A 235 26.69 -6.73 13.33
C GLU A 235 27.52 -6.16 12.17
N GLU A 236 27.83 -4.86 12.24
CA GLU A 236 28.62 -4.16 11.24
C GLU A 236 29.68 -3.28 11.89
N ASN A 237 30.89 -3.31 11.33
CA ASN A 237 32.00 -2.46 11.73
C ASN A 237 31.96 -1.15 10.93
N VAL A 238 31.29 -0.13 11.48
CA VAL A 238 31.03 1.13 10.77
C VAL A 238 31.75 2.30 11.44
N VAL A 239 32.13 3.30 10.64
CA VAL A 239 32.55 4.63 11.11
C VAL A 239 31.35 5.56 11.00
N ARG A 240 30.74 5.96 12.12
CA ARG A 240 29.63 6.92 12.13
C ARG A 240 30.13 8.34 12.33
N ILE A 241 29.41 9.27 11.70
CA ILE A 241 29.65 10.71 11.83
C ILE A 241 28.61 11.28 12.78
N VAL A 242 29.04 11.74 13.95
CA VAL A 242 28.20 12.49 14.88
C VAL A 242 28.60 13.96 14.75
N ASP A 243 27.74 14.75 14.13
CA ASP A 243 27.94 16.19 13.92
C ASP A 243 26.84 16.96 14.66
N GLU A 244 26.81 16.78 15.98
CA GLU A 244 25.89 17.48 16.87
C GLU A 244 26.57 18.72 17.47
N PRO A 245 25.82 19.80 17.79
CA PRO A 245 26.39 20.99 18.41
C PRO A 245 27.08 20.64 19.74
N GLY A 246 28.40 20.82 19.80
CA GLY A 246 29.22 20.49 20.97
C GLY A 246 30.03 19.19 20.85
N THR A 247 29.92 18.44 19.74
CA THR A 247 30.79 17.29 19.47
C THR A 247 32.22 17.77 19.14
N SER A 248 33.20 17.26 19.88
CA SER A 248 34.63 17.53 19.63
C SER A 248 35.06 16.94 18.29
N VAL A 249 36.03 17.58 17.61
CA VAL A 249 36.55 17.14 16.30
C VAL A 249 37.07 15.69 16.33
N ALA A 250 37.56 15.22 17.48
CA ALA A 250 38.00 13.84 17.67
C ALA A 250 36.83 12.83 17.74
N ASP A 251 35.66 13.27 18.21
CA ASP A 251 34.47 12.45 18.46
C ASP A 251 33.48 12.48 17.29
N ILE A 252 33.76 13.31 16.28
CA ILE A 252 33.03 13.33 15.00
C ILE A 252 33.02 11.94 14.38
N PHE A 253 34.08 11.15 14.56
CA PHE A 253 34.22 9.83 13.97
C PHE A 253 34.15 8.72 15.03
N GLN A 254 32.95 8.22 15.30
CA GLN A 254 32.79 7.06 16.17
C GLN A 254 33.02 5.77 15.37
N LYS A 255 34.14 5.11 15.63
CA LYS A 255 34.38 3.73 15.23
C LYS A 255 33.75 2.81 16.28
N GLY A 256 32.85 1.94 15.87
CA GLY A 256 32.21 1.00 16.80
C GLY A 256 31.61 -0.20 16.09
N ASN A 257 31.37 -1.25 16.88
CA ASN A 257 30.53 -2.36 16.47
C ASN A 257 29.09 -1.90 16.60
N TYR A 258 28.45 -1.68 15.45
CA TYR A 258 27.06 -1.28 15.38
C TYR A 258 26.20 -2.48 14.99
N VAL A 259 24.96 -2.44 15.44
CA VAL A 259 24.00 -3.53 15.29
C VAL A 259 22.73 -2.94 14.74
N ARG A 260 22.12 -3.66 13.80
CA ARG A 260 20.82 -3.33 13.23
C ARG A 260 20.01 -4.60 13.01
N PHE A 261 18.71 -4.46 12.83
CA PHE A 261 17.94 -5.56 12.25
C PHE A 261 18.45 -5.83 10.83
N HIS A 262 18.56 -7.12 10.46
CA HIS A 262 18.98 -7.52 9.13
C HIS A 262 18.08 -6.90 8.05
N HIS A 263 16.79 -6.80 8.36
CA HIS A 263 15.79 -6.08 7.57
C HIS A 263 14.78 -5.37 8.48
N LYS A 264 14.29 -4.19 8.07
CA LYS A 264 13.32 -3.36 8.82
C LYS A 264 12.05 -4.14 9.23
N LEU A 265 11.64 -5.10 8.41
CA LEU A 265 10.48 -5.97 8.70
C LEU A 265 10.59 -6.77 10.00
N PHE A 266 11.80 -7.16 10.42
CA PHE A 266 11.98 -7.81 11.72
C PHE A 266 11.73 -6.81 12.85
N CYS A 267 12.19 -5.56 12.70
CA CYS A 267 11.85 -4.49 13.63
C CYS A 267 10.33 -4.27 13.68
N GLU A 268 9.65 -4.21 12.53
CA GLU A 268 8.19 -4.07 12.47
C GLU A 268 7.45 -5.25 13.10
N TRP A 269 7.97 -6.48 12.96
CA TRP A 269 7.44 -7.68 13.61
C TRP A 269 7.45 -7.56 15.14
N TYR A 270 8.61 -7.26 15.75
CA TYR A 270 8.71 -7.12 17.20
C TYR A 270 7.95 -5.89 17.72
N ALA A 271 7.98 -4.77 16.99
CA ALA A 271 7.16 -3.61 17.34
C ALA A 271 5.65 -3.92 17.31
N ALA A 272 5.19 -4.77 16.38
CA ALA A 272 3.79 -5.16 16.31
C ALA A 272 3.32 -5.94 17.56
N HIS A 273 4.20 -6.74 18.17
CA HIS A 273 3.92 -7.39 19.45
C HIS A 273 3.68 -6.36 20.56
N TYR A 274 4.55 -5.36 20.66
CA TYR A 274 4.37 -4.26 21.62
C TYR A 274 3.03 -3.54 21.42
N VAL A 275 2.71 -3.18 20.17
CA VAL A 275 1.45 -2.53 19.81
C VAL A 275 0.26 -3.40 20.19
N ALA A 276 0.27 -4.70 19.85
CA ALA A 276 -0.82 -5.62 20.13
C ALA A 276 -1.13 -5.79 21.62
N GLU A 277 -0.12 -5.64 22.49
CA GLU A 277 -0.27 -5.73 23.94
C GLU A 277 -0.74 -4.39 24.57
N HIS A 278 -0.24 -3.25 24.08
CA HIS A 278 -0.33 -1.97 24.79
C HIS A 278 -1.44 -1.03 24.31
N VAL A 279 -2.07 -1.27 23.15
CA VAL A 279 -3.18 -0.41 22.69
C VAL A 279 -4.50 -0.68 23.41
N ASN A 280 -4.62 -1.82 24.08
CA ASN A 280 -5.84 -2.20 24.79
C ASN A 280 -6.04 -1.29 26.02
N GLY A 281 -7.25 -0.73 26.15
CA GLY A 281 -7.59 0.15 27.28
C GLY A 281 -7.16 1.61 27.10
N LEU A 282 -6.49 1.97 26.00
CA LEU A 282 -6.20 3.37 25.69
C LEU A 282 -7.46 4.11 25.22
N GLU A 283 -7.67 5.30 25.77
CA GLU A 283 -8.63 6.28 25.25
C GLU A 283 -8.15 6.85 23.90
N THR A 284 -9.05 7.43 23.10
CA THR A 284 -8.76 7.93 21.74
C THR A 284 -7.58 8.89 21.68
N ILE A 285 -7.48 9.85 22.61
CA ILE A 285 -6.37 10.82 22.66
C ILE A 285 -5.05 10.12 23.01
N SER A 286 -5.10 9.16 23.93
CA SER A 286 -3.92 8.36 24.31
C SER A 286 -3.47 7.47 23.15
N LEU A 287 -4.39 6.92 22.37
CA LEU A 287 -4.09 6.13 21.17
C LEU A 287 -3.42 6.99 20.07
N GLN A 288 -3.91 8.22 19.85
CA GLN A 288 -3.27 9.16 18.93
C GLN A 288 -1.85 9.53 19.39
N ARG A 289 -1.63 9.73 20.69
CA ARG A 289 -0.29 9.99 21.26
C ARG A 289 0.63 8.76 21.19
N PHE A 290 0.06 7.57 21.34
CA PHE A 290 0.76 6.30 21.26
C PHE A 290 1.36 6.12 19.86
N PHE A 291 0.56 6.33 18.81
CA PHE A 291 1.00 6.29 17.42
C PHE A 291 1.60 7.60 16.90
N ALA A 292 1.90 8.57 17.77
CA ALA A 292 2.47 9.84 17.33
C ALA A 292 3.82 9.61 16.64
N ASN A 293 3.96 10.14 15.42
CA ASN A 293 5.12 9.94 14.54
C ASN A 293 5.34 8.50 14.08
N MET A 294 4.30 7.66 14.08
CA MET A 294 4.29 6.39 13.36
C MET A 294 3.38 6.54 12.15
N ASP A 295 3.97 6.72 10.98
CA ASP A 295 3.21 6.83 9.74
C ASP A 295 2.73 5.45 9.28
N PRO A 296 1.40 5.19 9.20
CA PRO A 296 0.89 3.91 8.69
C PRO A 296 1.28 3.61 7.25
N PHE A 297 1.60 4.63 6.45
CA PHE A 297 2.08 4.45 5.07
C PHE A 297 3.52 3.92 5.02
N ASP A 298 4.34 4.23 6.02
CA ASP A 298 5.71 3.71 6.16
C ASP A 298 5.76 2.39 6.95
N LEU A 299 4.89 2.24 7.96
CA LEU A 299 4.91 1.17 8.96
C LEU A 299 3.73 0.22 8.87
N GLN A 300 3.19 0.00 7.67
CA GLN A 300 1.97 -0.78 7.47
C GLN A 300 2.02 -2.19 8.10
N TYR A 301 3.20 -2.82 8.20
CA TYR A 301 3.28 -4.18 8.74
C TYR A 301 3.18 -4.19 10.27
N VAL A 302 3.62 -3.13 10.96
CA VAL A 302 3.36 -2.98 12.41
C VAL A 302 1.86 -3.10 12.69
N TYR A 303 1.05 -2.30 11.99
CA TYR A 303 -0.40 -2.25 12.20
C TYR A 303 -1.09 -3.56 11.79
N ARG A 304 -0.75 -4.10 10.62
CA ARG A 304 -1.35 -5.35 10.12
C ARG A 304 -1.01 -6.52 11.04
N ILE A 305 0.27 -6.68 11.38
CA ILE A 305 0.73 -7.78 12.23
C ILE A 305 0.08 -7.67 13.61
N ALA A 306 0.06 -6.48 14.21
CA ALA A 306 -0.55 -6.24 15.51
C ALA A 306 -2.04 -6.62 15.52
N CYS A 307 -2.78 -6.26 14.46
CA CYS A 307 -4.17 -6.69 14.30
C CYS A 307 -4.26 -8.23 14.32
N GLY A 308 -3.52 -8.91 13.45
CA GLY A 308 -3.56 -10.39 13.37
C GLY A 308 -3.07 -11.10 14.64
N LEU A 309 -2.23 -10.45 15.46
CA LEU A 309 -1.78 -10.98 16.75
C LEU A 309 -2.86 -10.87 17.83
N ASN A 310 -3.59 -9.74 17.90
CA ASN A 310 -4.58 -9.49 18.93
C ASN A 310 -5.89 -8.89 18.37
N PRO A 311 -6.98 -9.67 18.34
CA PRO A 311 -8.29 -9.21 17.85
C PRO A 311 -8.89 -8.02 18.61
N VAL A 312 -8.58 -7.84 19.90
CA VAL A 312 -9.09 -6.70 20.69
C VAL A 312 -8.32 -5.43 20.30
N ALA A 313 -7.00 -5.56 20.12
CA ALA A 313 -6.16 -4.48 19.60
C ALA A 313 -6.57 -4.10 18.17
N ALA A 314 -6.93 -5.09 17.35
CA ALA A 314 -7.33 -4.90 15.96
C ALA A 314 -8.46 -3.88 15.80
N ASP A 315 -9.54 -4.02 16.56
CA ASP A 315 -10.67 -3.07 16.50
C ASP A 315 -10.21 -1.62 16.75
N ARG A 316 -9.39 -1.39 17.78
CA ARG A 316 -8.85 -0.07 18.11
C ARG A 316 -7.93 0.48 17.03
N ILE A 317 -7.04 -0.37 16.51
CA ILE A 317 -6.11 0.00 15.44
C ILE A 317 -6.88 0.36 14.17
N ILE A 318 -7.86 -0.45 13.77
CA ILE A 318 -8.66 -0.23 12.55
C ILE A 318 -9.45 1.08 12.69
N GLN A 319 -10.08 1.34 13.84
CA GLN A 319 -10.78 2.62 14.09
C GLN A 319 -9.83 3.82 14.03
N TYR A 320 -8.63 3.70 14.62
CA TYR A 320 -7.60 4.74 14.51
C TYR A 320 -7.22 4.99 13.05
N LEU A 321 -6.88 3.95 12.30
CA LEU A 321 -6.50 4.07 10.89
C LEU A 321 -7.63 4.66 10.04
N HIS A 322 -8.86 4.24 10.26
CA HIS A 322 -10.04 4.76 9.57
C HIS A 322 -10.26 6.26 9.84
N SER A 323 -9.84 6.77 11.00
CA SER A 323 -9.91 8.20 11.31
C SER A 323 -8.89 9.07 10.58
N LEU A 324 -7.87 8.46 9.96
CA LEU A 324 -6.81 9.17 9.25
C LEU A 324 -7.21 9.43 7.78
N GLU A 325 -6.83 10.59 7.27
CA GLU A 325 -6.99 10.87 5.84
C GLU A 325 -6.21 9.85 5.01
N GLY A 326 -6.90 9.07 4.17
CA GLY A 326 -6.26 8.02 3.39
C GLY A 326 -6.22 6.64 4.05
N GLY A 327 -6.51 6.55 5.34
CA GLY A 327 -6.28 5.36 6.15
C GLY A 327 -7.21 4.18 5.89
N ASP A 328 -8.35 4.38 5.19
CA ASP A 328 -9.30 3.32 4.83
C ASP A 328 -8.61 2.09 4.22
N LYS A 329 -7.62 2.34 3.35
CA LYS A 329 -6.89 1.27 2.65
C LYS A 329 -6.13 0.37 3.62
N PHE A 330 -5.50 0.95 4.63
CA PHE A 330 -4.80 0.19 5.66
C PHE A 330 -5.78 -0.46 6.64
N ALA A 331 -6.89 0.21 6.96
CA ALA A 331 -7.97 -0.37 7.74
C ALA A 331 -8.51 -1.64 7.08
N ILE A 332 -8.75 -1.64 5.76
CA ILE A 332 -9.14 -2.83 4.97
C ILE A 332 -8.09 -3.95 5.11
N LEU A 333 -6.80 -3.64 4.93
CA LEU A 333 -5.74 -4.64 5.06
C LEU A 333 -5.68 -5.23 6.48
N CYS A 334 -5.88 -4.41 7.52
CA CYS A 334 -5.90 -4.84 8.92
C CYS A 334 -7.13 -5.70 9.26
N ILE A 335 -8.30 -5.37 8.71
CA ILE A 335 -9.53 -6.19 8.82
C ILE A 335 -9.27 -7.61 8.31
N LEU A 336 -8.52 -7.75 7.22
CA LEU A 336 -8.23 -9.06 6.63
C LEU A 336 -7.19 -9.86 7.42
N GLU A 337 -6.48 -9.27 8.37
CA GLU A 337 -5.68 -10.06 9.32
C GLU A 337 -6.58 -10.77 10.34
N GLN A 338 -7.87 -10.40 10.43
CA GLN A 338 -8.90 -11.03 11.27
C GLN A 338 -9.75 -12.06 10.51
N THR A 339 -9.23 -12.74 9.48
CA THR A 339 -10.00 -13.64 8.57
C THR A 339 -10.94 -14.64 9.27
N ARG A 340 -10.69 -15.00 10.53
CA ARG A 340 -11.50 -15.94 11.33
C ARG A 340 -12.28 -15.32 12.50
N GLN A 341 -12.09 -14.03 12.79
CA GLN A 341 -12.71 -13.33 13.93
C GLN A 341 -13.41 -12.03 13.51
N VAL A 342 -14.07 -12.07 12.35
CA VAL A 342 -14.76 -10.93 11.73
C VAL A 342 -15.86 -10.33 12.62
N ASP A 343 -16.44 -11.11 13.54
CA ASP A 343 -17.55 -10.64 14.38
C ASP A 343 -17.14 -9.48 15.32
N LYS A 344 -15.89 -9.45 15.78
CA LYS A 344 -15.37 -8.36 16.64
C LYS A 344 -15.22 -7.02 15.92
N ILE A 345 -15.10 -7.05 14.59
CA ILE A 345 -14.87 -5.87 13.74
C ILE A 345 -16.06 -5.60 12.82
N LYS A 346 -17.21 -6.27 13.06
CA LYS A 346 -18.41 -6.18 12.22
C LYS A 346 -18.96 -4.76 12.13
N ASP A 347 -18.93 -4.03 13.25
CA ASP A 347 -19.45 -2.67 13.30
C ASP A 347 -18.58 -1.70 12.49
N THR A 348 -17.26 -1.87 12.53
CA THR A 348 -16.32 -1.12 11.69
C THR A 348 -16.54 -1.43 10.21
N ILE A 349 -16.73 -2.70 9.83
CA ILE A 349 -17.05 -3.08 8.44
C ILE A 349 -18.35 -2.41 8.00
N ARG A 350 -19.38 -2.39 8.86
CA ARG A 350 -20.66 -1.71 8.57
C ARG A 350 -20.45 -0.22 8.33
N GLN A 351 -19.71 0.46 9.20
CA GLN A 351 -19.39 1.87 9.02
C GLN A 351 -18.70 2.14 7.67
N MET A 352 -17.67 1.37 7.32
CA MET A 352 -16.96 1.52 6.04
C MET A 352 -17.88 1.28 4.83
N CYS A 353 -18.76 0.28 4.92
CA CYS A 353 -19.71 -0.04 3.87
C CYS A 353 -20.81 1.03 3.71
N ASP A 354 -21.15 1.74 4.79
CA ASP A 354 -22.11 2.85 4.80
C ASP A 354 -21.54 4.13 4.20
N GLU A 355 -20.28 4.45 4.48
CA GLU A 355 -19.57 5.60 3.91
C GLU A 355 -19.29 5.42 2.40
N GLY A 356 -19.10 4.17 1.97
CA GLY A 356 -18.86 3.80 0.58
C GLY A 356 -17.40 3.44 0.32
N ILE A 357 -17.19 2.49 -0.59
CA ILE A 357 -15.89 1.84 -0.79
C ILE A 357 -15.33 2.21 -2.16
N ILE A 358 -14.05 2.60 -2.22
CA ILE A 358 -13.35 2.92 -3.47
C ILE A 358 -12.43 1.75 -3.86
N ILE A 359 -12.52 1.31 -5.11
CA ILE A 359 -11.55 0.41 -5.76
C ILE A 359 -10.83 1.24 -6.82
N SER A 360 -9.54 1.51 -6.62
CA SER A 360 -8.75 2.35 -7.53
C SER A 360 -7.86 1.54 -8.46
N GLY A 361 -7.69 2.01 -9.70
CA GLY A 361 -6.79 1.41 -10.68
C GLY A 361 -5.30 1.59 -10.34
N TYR A 362 -5.00 2.47 -9.38
CA TYR A 362 -3.64 2.74 -8.89
C TYR A 362 -3.30 1.97 -7.62
N ASP A 363 -4.28 1.29 -7.02
CA ASP A 363 -4.06 0.40 -5.90
C ASP A 363 -3.31 -0.85 -6.38
N SER A 364 -2.45 -1.40 -5.52
CA SER A 364 -1.78 -2.68 -5.80
C SER A 364 -2.81 -3.80 -5.98
N LEU A 365 -2.42 -4.89 -6.64
CA LEU A 365 -3.30 -6.06 -6.79
C LEU A 365 -3.79 -6.55 -5.42
N LEU A 366 -2.88 -6.62 -4.45
CA LEU A 366 -3.20 -6.98 -3.07
C LEU A 366 -4.31 -6.09 -2.50
N LEU A 367 -4.18 -4.77 -2.61
CA LEU A 367 -5.16 -3.86 -2.03
C LEU A 367 -6.52 -3.93 -2.76
N GLN A 368 -6.54 -4.03 -4.10
CA GLN A 368 -7.80 -4.21 -4.83
C GLN A 368 -8.48 -5.54 -4.45
N ARG A 369 -7.70 -6.64 -4.31
CA ARG A 369 -8.23 -7.94 -3.87
C ARG A 369 -8.77 -7.83 -2.45
N SER A 370 -8.02 -7.18 -1.57
CA SER A 370 -8.42 -6.96 -0.19
C SER A 370 -9.73 -6.18 -0.09
N THR A 371 -9.91 -5.13 -0.88
CA THR A 371 -11.17 -4.39 -0.95
C THR A 371 -12.33 -5.27 -1.45
N ILE A 372 -12.11 -6.07 -2.50
CA ILE A 372 -13.14 -7.01 -3.00
C ILE A 372 -13.44 -8.11 -1.97
N GLN A 373 -12.45 -8.59 -1.23
CA GLN A 373 -12.64 -9.55 -0.13
C GLN A 373 -13.47 -8.95 1.00
N LEU A 374 -13.22 -7.69 1.38
CA LEU A 374 -14.05 -6.97 2.34
C LEU A 374 -15.52 -6.93 1.88
N LEU A 375 -15.76 -6.58 0.60
CA LEU A 375 -17.11 -6.56 0.03
C LEU A 375 -17.79 -7.94 0.09
N ASN A 376 -17.05 -9.02 -0.17
CA ASN A 376 -17.55 -10.37 -0.05
C ASN A 376 -17.84 -10.77 1.41
N ILE A 377 -17.02 -10.33 2.35
CA ILE A 377 -17.25 -10.53 3.79
C ILE A 377 -18.52 -9.80 4.22
N ALA A 378 -18.67 -8.53 3.83
CA ALA A 378 -19.86 -7.73 4.09
C ALA A 378 -21.11 -8.41 3.52
N ALA A 379 -21.05 -8.89 2.27
CA ALA A 379 -22.14 -9.64 1.65
C ALA A 379 -22.52 -10.91 2.44
N ARG A 380 -21.54 -11.72 2.85
CA ARG A 380 -21.76 -12.95 3.65
C ARG A 380 -22.32 -12.68 5.05
N LYS A 381 -21.98 -11.53 5.63
CA LYS A 381 -22.46 -11.08 6.95
C LYS A 381 -23.73 -10.24 6.86
N GLU A 382 -24.33 -10.15 5.67
CA GLU A 382 -25.55 -9.40 5.38
C GLU A 382 -25.45 -7.92 5.76
N ILE A 383 -24.24 -7.36 5.65
CA ILE A 383 -23.97 -5.94 5.88
C ILE A 383 -24.34 -5.19 4.59
N PRO A 384 -25.23 -4.17 4.67
CA PRO A 384 -25.55 -3.34 3.52
C PRO A 384 -24.32 -2.64 2.95
N ILE A 385 -24.15 -2.68 1.63
CA ILE A 385 -23.06 -1.99 0.94
C ILE A 385 -23.67 -0.80 0.20
N THR A 386 -23.43 0.39 0.72
CA THR A 386 -24.12 1.61 0.28
C THR A 386 -23.65 2.07 -1.10
N TYR A 387 -22.34 2.21 -1.30
CA TYR A 387 -21.77 2.55 -2.61
C TYR A 387 -20.44 1.83 -2.84
N VAL A 388 -20.20 1.43 -4.09
CA VAL A 388 -18.86 1.06 -4.59
C VAL A 388 -18.48 2.01 -5.72
N ASN A 389 -17.30 2.58 -5.60
CA ASN A 389 -16.71 3.49 -6.56
C ASN A 389 -15.56 2.81 -7.31
N LEU A 390 -15.72 2.64 -8.61
CA LEU A 390 -14.69 2.12 -9.50
C LEU A 390 -13.90 3.30 -10.08
N SER A 391 -12.77 3.64 -9.45
CA SER A 391 -11.94 4.77 -9.84
C SER A 391 -10.81 4.38 -10.78
N ASN A 392 -10.94 4.74 -12.06
CA ASN A 392 -9.97 4.48 -13.12
C ASN A 392 -9.53 3.01 -13.21
N CYS A 393 -10.37 2.08 -12.75
CA CYS A 393 -10.05 0.66 -12.63
C CYS A 393 -10.86 -0.23 -13.56
N LEU A 394 -11.82 0.29 -14.33
CA LEU A 394 -12.58 -0.52 -15.29
C LEU A 394 -11.67 -1.00 -16.43
N GLN A 395 -11.56 -2.32 -16.61
CA GLN A 395 -10.94 -2.94 -17.79
C GLN A 395 -11.98 -3.40 -18.80
N SER A 396 -12.96 -4.19 -18.34
CA SER A 396 -14.02 -4.75 -19.18
C SER A 396 -15.20 -5.21 -18.32
N VAL A 397 -16.31 -5.55 -18.97
CA VAL A 397 -17.47 -6.19 -18.34
C VAL A 397 -17.65 -7.57 -18.95
N ASP A 398 -17.63 -8.60 -18.12
CA ASP A 398 -17.89 -9.98 -18.51
C ASP A 398 -19.33 -10.33 -18.15
N LEU A 399 -20.21 -10.23 -19.15
CA LEU A 399 -21.64 -10.48 -19.00
C LEU A 399 -21.94 -11.97 -18.75
N SER A 400 -21.08 -12.88 -19.22
CA SER A 400 -21.27 -14.33 -19.04
C SER A 400 -21.14 -14.75 -17.57
N THR A 401 -20.25 -14.08 -16.83
CA THR A 401 -20.05 -14.29 -15.40
C THR A 401 -20.69 -13.20 -14.54
N ALA A 402 -21.41 -12.27 -15.17
CA ALA A 402 -21.98 -11.07 -14.55
C ALA A 402 -20.97 -10.38 -13.62
N ALA A 403 -19.82 -9.99 -14.18
CA ALA A 403 -18.71 -9.41 -13.44
C ALA A 403 -18.10 -8.20 -14.16
N ILE A 404 -17.75 -7.17 -13.40
CA ILE A 404 -16.85 -6.11 -13.88
C ILE A 404 -15.41 -6.54 -13.60
N ARG A 405 -14.56 -6.51 -14.63
CA ARG A 405 -13.13 -6.77 -14.51
C ARG A 405 -12.38 -5.47 -14.21
N THR A 406 -11.56 -5.49 -13.18
CA THR A 406 -10.65 -4.38 -12.88
C THR A 406 -9.42 -4.44 -13.78
N THR A 407 -8.66 -3.35 -13.89
CA THR A 407 -7.37 -3.30 -14.60
C THR A 407 -6.32 -4.26 -14.04
N SER A 408 -6.52 -4.76 -12.82
CA SER A 408 -5.70 -5.79 -12.19
C SER A 408 -6.19 -7.22 -12.44
N GLY A 409 -7.25 -7.39 -13.25
CA GLY A 409 -7.85 -8.68 -13.60
C GLY A 409 -8.83 -9.24 -12.55
N LEU A 410 -9.07 -8.53 -11.46
CA LEU A 410 -10.01 -8.95 -10.41
C LEU A 410 -11.46 -8.72 -10.83
N ALA A 411 -12.39 -9.44 -10.20
CA ALA A 411 -13.80 -9.42 -10.56
C ALA A 411 -14.66 -8.81 -9.45
N LEU A 412 -15.41 -7.75 -9.75
CA LEU A 412 -16.56 -7.32 -8.96
C LEU A 412 -17.82 -7.97 -9.54
N THR A 413 -18.34 -8.99 -8.86
CA THR A 413 -19.50 -9.76 -9.35
C THR A 413 -20.83 -9.14 -8.93
N SER A 414 -21.88 -9.38 -9.73
CA SER A 414 -23.26 -8.94 -9.42
C SER A 414 -23.85 -9.57 -8.16
N ARG A 415 -23.21 -10.61 -7.61
CA ARG A 415 -23.59 -11.28 -6.35
C ARG A 415 -23.32 -10.42 -5.12
N ILE A 416 -22.44 -9.42 -5.22
CA ILE A 416 -22.18 -8.50 -4.11
C ILE A 416 -23.34 -7.49 -4.07
N PRO A 417 -24.10 -7.40 -2.95
CA PRO A 417 -25.34 -6.64 -2.88
C PRO A 417 -25.09 -5.13 -2.70
N VAL A 418 -24.53 -4.50 -3.72
CA VAL A 418 -24.24 -3.07 -3.75
C VAL A 418 -25.49 -2.26 -4.08
N MET A 419 -25.80 -1.23 -3.27
CA MET A 419 -26.93 -0.32 -3.51
C MET A 419 -26.65 0.73 -4.59
N GLY A 420 -25.40 1.19 -4.71
CA GLY A 420 -25.02 2.12 -5.75
C GLY A 420 -23.62 1.89 -6.31
N LEU A 421 -23.48 2.02 -7.63
CA LEU A 421 -22.23 1.82 -8.35
C LEU A 421 -21.84 3.12 -9.04
N ASP A 422 -20.65 3.63 -8.74
CA ASP A 422 -20.09 4.80 -9.39
C ASP A 422 -18.91 4.35 -10.27
N VAL A 423 -18.93 4.74 -11.54
CA VAL A 423 -17.87 4.45 -12.51
C VAL A 423 -17.15 5.76 -12.84
N HIS A 424 -15.95 5.91 -12.29
CA HIS A 424 -15.09 7.07 -12.45
C HIS A 424 -14.02 6.75 -13.48
N LEU A 425 -14.03 7.43 -14.64
CA LEU A 425 -13.04 7.21 -15.70
C LEU A 425 -12.49 8.54 -16.19
N TYR A 426 -11.48 9.05 -15.50
CA TYR A 426 -10.80 10.31 -15.79
C TYR A 426 -9.54 10.14 -16.65
N ASN A 427 -8.97 8.95 -16.73
CA ASN A 427 -7.77 8.65 -17.52
C ASN A 427 -8.04 8.28 -19.00
N ARG A 428 -9.20 7.71 -19.33
CA ARG A 428 -9.56 7.28 -20.70
C ARG A 428 -11.04 7.48 -21.06
N ASP A 429 -11.38 7.38 -22.34
CA ASP A 429 -12.78 7.36 -22.79
C ASP A 429 -13.46 6.04 -22.42
N ILE A 430 -14.75 6.14 -22.17
CA ILE A 430 -15.64 4.98 -22.10
C ILE A 430 -16.20 4.74 -23.50
N THR A 431 -16.08 3.52 -23.98
CA THR A 431 -16.65 3.13 -25.27
C THR A 431 -18.16 2.93 -25.15
N LYS A 432 -18.85 2.96 -26.29
CA LYS A 432 -20.30 2.70 -26.33
C LYS A 432 -20.66 1.31 -25.82
N ASP A 433 -19.83 0.32 -26.14
CA ASP A 433 -20.04 -1.07 -25.74
C ASP A 433 -19.82 -1.21 -24.23
N GLU A 434 -18.73 -0.67 -23.68
CA GLU A 434 -18.49 -0.67 -22.22
C GLU A 434 -19.63 0.00 -21.45
N ALA A 435 -20.10 1.17 -21.90
CA ALA A 435 -21.24 1.85 -21.26
C ALA A 435 -22.54 1.03 -21.34
N THR A 436 -22.75 0.32 -22.45
CA THR A 436 -23.91 -0.56 -22.62
C THR A 436 -23.79 -1.79 -21.71
N ASP A 437 -22.62 -2.40 -21.62
CA ASP A 437 -22.38 -3.58 -20.81
C ASP A 437 -22.47 -3.27 -19.31
N ILE A 438 -22.04 -2.07 -18.88
CA ILE A 438 -22.24 -1.61 -17.49
C ILE A 438 -23.74 -1.50 -17.16
N LEU A 439 -24.58 -1.02 -18.08
CA LEU A 439 -26.04 -1.00 -17.88
C LEU A 439 -26.61 -2.42 -17.78
N GLN A 440 -26.12 -3.34 -18.61
CA GLN A 440 -26.52 -4.74 -18.56
C GLN A 440 -26.10 -5.37 -17.24
N PHE A 441 -24.86 -5.18 -16.80
CA PHE A 441 -24.38 -5.58 -15.48
C PHE A 441 -25.25 -5.01 -14.35
N ALA A 442 -25.54 -3.72 -14.38
CA ALA A 442 -26.39 -3.06 -13.40
C ALA A 442 -27.80 -3.68 -13.33
N SER A 443 -28.36 -4.09 -14.48
CA SER A 443 -29.65 -4.77 -14.55
C SER A 443 -29.64 -6.17 -13.90
N MET A 444 -28.46 -6.80 -13.84
CA MET A 444 -28.24 -8.10 -13.19
C MET A 444 -27.98 -8.00 -11.68
N CYS A 445 -27.65 -6.82 -11.15
CA CYS A 445 -27.37 -6.62 -9.72
C CYS A 445 -28.65 -6.34 -8.92
N PRO A 446 -29.20 -7.26 -8.10
CA PRO A 446 -30.55 -7.14 -7.51
C PRO A 446 -30.73 -5.98 -6.51
N SER A 447 -29.67 -5.66 -5.77
CA SER A 447 -29.67 -4.60 -4.75
C SER A 447 -29.44 -3.21 -5.32
N LEU A 448 -28.96 -3.11 -6.57
CA LEU A 448 -28.59 -1.83 -7.17
C LEU A 448 -29.82 -0.93 -7.35
N ARG A 449 -29.66 0.33 -6.97
CA ARG A 449 -30.64 1.43 -7.09
C ARG A 449 -30.06 2.66 -7.76
N HIS A 450 -28.73 2.80 -7.75
CA HIS A 450 -28.03 3.92 -8.35
C HIS A 450 -26.87 3.44 -9.21
N LEU A 451 -26.76 3.97 -10.42
CA LEU A 451 -25.59 3.85 -11.27
C LEU A 451 -25.16 5.26 -11.68
N THR A 452 -23.89 5.60 -11.51
CA THR A 452 -23.38 6.92 -11.87
C THR A 452 -22.16 6.83 -12.77
N TYR A 453 -22.19 7.54 -13.89
CA TYR A 453 -21.02 7.80 -14.73
C TYR A 453 -20.38 9.12 -14.31
N LEU A 454 -19.11 9.08 -13.90
CA LEU A 454 -18.38 10.24 -13.38
C LEU A 454 -17.05 10.45 -14.08
N GLY A 455 -16.75 11.72 -14.39
CA GLY A 455 -15.50 12.08 -15.04
C GLY A 455 -15.32 11.51 -16.46
N CYS A 456 -16.37 10.95 -17.06
CA CYS A 456 -16.37 10.37 -18.40
C CYS A 456 -17.52 10.91 -19.27
N VAL A 457 -17.51 10.57 -20.55
CA VAL A 457 -18.54 10.99 -21.51
C VAL A 457 -19.24 9.72 -22.04
N PRO A 458 -20.43 9.37 -21.52
CA PRO A 458 -21.18 8.22 -21.99
C PRO A 458 -21.78 8.49 -23.38
N PRO A 459 -22.29 7.45 -24.07
CA PRO A 459 -23.05 7.62 -25.31
C PRO A 459 -24.21 8.60 -25.15
N ARG A 460 -24.49 9.37 -26.22
CA ARG A 460 -25.61 10.34 -26.25
C ARG A 460 -26.97 9.69 -26.02
N SER A 461 -27.13 8.45 -26.42
CA SER A 461 -28.32 7.64 -26.16
C SER A 461 -27.98 6.16 -26.09
N PHE A 462 -28.86 5.41 -25.43
CA PHE A 462 -28.83 3.96 -25.36
C PHE A 462 -30.03 3.38 -26.09
N LYS A 463 -29.84 2.20 -26.69
CA LYS A 463 -30.94 1.49 -27.35
C LYS A 463 -31.96 1.05 -26.30
N VAL A 464 -33.22 1.42 -26.51
CA VAL A 464 -34.33 0.94 -25.68
C VAL A 464 -34.49 -0.56 -25.89
N GLY A 465 -34.58 -1.30 -24.79
CA GLY A 465 -34.60 -2.76 -24.81
C GLY A 465 -34.74 -3.36 -23.40
N PRO A 466 -34.59 -4.69 -23.28
CA PRO A 466 -34.82 -5.42 -22.03
C PRO A 466 -34.03 -4.85 -20.84
N THR A 467 -32.79 -4.43 -21.06
CA THR A 467 -31.93 -3.84 -20.03
C THR A 467 -32.54 -2.58 -19.41
N LEU A 468 -32.95 -1.60 -20.22
CA LEU A 468 -33.54 -0.36 -19.70
C LEU A 468 -34.91 -0.62 -19.07
N SER A 469 -35.70 -1.52 -19.65
CA SER A 469 -36.98 -1.95 -19.08
C SER A 469 -36.82 -2.57 -17.69
N THR A 470 -35.81 -3.44 -17.50
CA THR A 470 -35.48 -4.05 -16.21
C THR A 470 -34.98 -3.02 -15.21
N LEU A 471 -34.12 -2.09 -15.62
CA LEU A 471 -33.67 -1.00 -14.75
C LEU A 471 -34.86 -0.12 -14.32
N LYS A 472 -35.79 0.16 -15.24
CA LYS A 472 -36.99 0.96 -14.97
C LYS A 472 -37.94 0.26 -14.01
N SER A 473 -38.26 -1.02 -14.24
CA SER A 473 -39.16 -1.79 -13.36
C SER A 473 -38.62 -1.91 -11.94
N ARG A 474 -37.29 -1.89 -11.79
CA ARG A 474 -36.58 -1.92 -10.51
C ARG A 474 -36.30 -0.53 -9.93
N ASN A 475 -36.80 0.54 -10.57
CA ASN A 475 -36.60 1.93 -10.18
C ASN A 475 -35.12 2.30 -9.97
N VAL A 476 -34.25 1.81 -10.85
CA VAL A 476 -32.82 2.14 -10.82
C VAL A 476 -32.61 3.51 -11.46
N ARG A 477 -31.95 4.41 -10.73
CA ARG A 477 -31.55 5.71 -11.27
C ARG A 477 -30.18 5.60 -11.92
N VAL A 478 -30.09 5.96 -13.19
CA VAL A 478 -28.82 6.10 -13.92
C VAL A 478 -28.53 7.58 -14.11
N ALA A 479 -27.36 8.04 -13.65
CA ALA A 479 -26.97 9.44 -13.68
C ALA A 479 -25.59 9.64 -14.31
N TRP A 480 -25.34 10.85 -14.81
CA TRP A 480 -24.07 11.25 -15.39
C TRP A 480 -23.70 12.67 -14.98
N ARG A 481 -22.39 12.87 -14.74
CA ARG A 481 -21.76 14.17 -14.55
C ARG A 481 -20.28 14.09 -14.93
N TRP A 482 -19.76 15.06 -15.67
CA TRP A 482 -18.34 15.05 -16.10
C TRP A 482 -17.41 15.93 -15.25
N ALA A 483 -17.92 16.86 -14.42
CA ALA A 483 -17.09 17.63 -13.48
C ALA A 483 -17.88 18.16 -12.26
N ASN A 484 -17.16 18.54 -11.21
CA ASN A 484 -17.73 18.92 -9.90
C ASN A 484 -18.63 20.18 -9.89
N ASN A 485 -18.58 21.02 -10.92
CA ASN A 485 -19.39 22.23 -11.06
C ASN A 485 -20.33 22.19 -12.29
N THR A 486 -20.63 21.00 -12.80
CA THR A 486 -21.51 20.84 -13.97
C THR A 486 -22.87 20.30 -13.57
N PRO A 487 -23.92 20.52 -14.39
CA PRO A 487 -25.25 19.95 -14.15
C PRO A 487 -25.21 18.42 -14.08
N TRP A 488 -26.21 17.87 -13.40
CA TRP A 488 -26.45 16.44 -13.37
C TRP A 488 -27.42 16.06 -14.48
N TYR A 489 -27.17 14.92 -15.12
CA TYR A 489 -28.08 14.35 -16.11
C TYR A 489 -28.57 12.99 -15.64
N ASN A 490 -29.86 12.71 -15.81
CA ASN A 490 -30.43 11.38 -15.59
C ASN A 490 -30.73 10.74 -16.94
N LEU A 491 -30.53 9.43 -17.04
CA LEU A 491 -30.95 8.69 -18.23
C LEU A 491 -32.46 8.41 -18.12
N ASN A 492 -33.24 8.89 -19.08
CA ASN A 492 -34.62 8.47 -19.24
C ASN A 492 -34.64 7.04 -19.77
N LEU A 493 -35.04 6.09 -18.92
CA LEU A 493 -35.03 4.66 -19.25
C LEU A 493 -36.13 4.25 -20.26
N GLN A 494 -37.03 5.16 -20.64
CA GLN A 494 -38.04 4.92 -21.67
C GLN A 494 -37.54 5.34 -23.05
N SER A 495 -36.91 6.52 -23.15
CA SER A 495 -36.39 7.06 -24.42
C SER A 495 -34.95 6.63 -24.71
N GLY A 496 -34.21 6.23 -23.67
CA GLY A 496 -32.77 5.97 -23.74
C GLY A 496 -31.93 7.24 -23.87
N ARG A 497 -32.49 8.43 -23.63
CA ARG A 497 -31.81 9.73 -23.75
C ARG A 497 -31.52 10.36 -22.40
N TRP A 498 -30.50 11.20 -22.35
CA TRP A 498 -30.14 11.96 -21.15
C TRP A 498 -31.02 13.19 -20.98
N GLU A 499 -31.41 13.49 -19.75
CA GLU A 499 -32.22 14.64 -19.37
C GLU A 499 -31.53 15.36 -18.21
N ASN A 500 -31.39 16.68 -18.30
CA ASN A 500 -30.90 17.51 -17.22
C ASN A 500 -31.81 17.32 -16.00
N LYS A 501 -31.19 17.09 -14.85
CA LYS A 501 -31.89 16.79 -13.60
C LYS A 501 -32.79 17.94 -13.14
N ASP A 502 -32.44 19.18 -13.45
CA ASP A 502 -33.10 20.37 -12.90
C ASP A 502 -34.27 20.84 -13.77
N ASP A 503 -34.16 20.78 -15.10
CA ASP A 503 -35.17 21.28 -16.05
C ASP A 503 -35.71 20.23 -17.04
N GLY A 504 -35.18 19.00 -17.03
CA GLY A 504 -35.61 17.92 -17.92
C GLY A 504 -35.15 18.03 -19.37
N SER A 505 -34.36 19.07 -19.72
CA SER A 505 -33.90 19.28 -21.10
C SER A 505 -32.85 18.26 -21.54
N GLU A 506 -32.84 17.89 -22.83
CA GLU A 506 -31.75 17.08 -23.37
C GLU A 506 -30.44 17.89 -23.40
N PRO A 507 -29.28 17.30 -23.04
CA PRO A 507 -28.00 17.99 -23.13
C PRO A 507 -27.68 18.40 -24.57
N ALA A 508 -27.42 19.69 -24.77
CA ALA A 508 -26.95 20.23 -26.04
C ALA A 508 -25.60 19.61 -26.46
N GLU A 509 -25.31 19.64 -27.76
CA GLU A 509 -24.08 19.09 -28.33
C GLU A 509 -22.81 19.66 -27.67
N GLU A 510 -22.82 20.96 -27.41
CA GLU A 510 -21.72 21.68 -26.76
C GLU A 510 -21.38 21.12 -25.37
N VAL A 511 -22.34 20.49 -24.69
CA VAL A 511 -22.12 19.85 -23.39
C VAL A 511 -21.19 18.65 -23.53
N PHE A 512 -21.44 17.79 -24.52
CA PHE A 512 -20.60 16.63 -24.81
C PHE A 512 -19.21 17.07 -25.29
N GLU A 513 -19.14 18.07 -26.18
CA GLU A 513 -17.86 18.63 -26.67
C GLU A 513 -17.05 19.30 -25.55
N ARG A 514 -17.71 20.05 -24.66
CA ARG A 514 -17.05 20.64 -23.50
C ARG A 514 -16.54 19.57 -22.53
N ALA A 515 -17.31 18.51 -22.32
CA ALA A 515 -16.88 17.38 -21.51
C ALA A 515 -15.63 16.73 -22.11
N LEU A 516 -15.62 16.45 -23.42
CA LEU A 516 -14.47 15.89 -24.13
C LEU A 516 -13.23 16.81 -24.06
N SER A 517 -13.39 18.11 -24.31
CA SER A 517 -12.28 19.08 -24.31
C SER A 517 -11.62 19.25 -22.94
N ILE A 518 -12.39 19.30 -21.86
CA ILE A 518 -11.86 19.31 -20.49
C ILE A 518 -11.01 18.07 -20.31
N ARG A 519 -11.52 16.89 -20.66
CA ARG A 519 -10.81 15.62 -20.47
C ARG A 519 -9.49 15.48 -21.23
N VAL A 520 -9.40 16.03 -22.44
CA VAL A 520 -8.12 16.08 -23.17
C VAL A 520 -7.04 16.81 -22.36
N LYS A 521 -7.41 17.87 -21.62
CA LYS A 521 -6.48 18.57 -20.73
C LYS A 521 -6.03 17.69 -19.56
N TRP A 522 -6.96 16.95 -18.94
CA TRP A 522 -6.64 16.04 -17.84
C TRP A 522 -5.70 14.90 -18.27
N ARG A 523 -5.88 14.33 -19.48
CA ARG A 523 -4.97 13.28 -19.99
C ARG A 523 -3.55 13.77 -20.23
N ARG A 524 -3.39 15.00 -20.75
CA ARG A 524 -2.07 15.57 -21.06
C ARG A 524 -1.26 15.93 -19.81
N GLY A 525 -1.93 16.11 -18.67
CA GLY A 525 -1.30 16.45 -17.39
C GLY A 525 -1.53 15.41 -16.29
N TRP A 526 -1.82 14.15 -16.64
CA TRP A 526 -2.14 13.13 -15.66
C TRP A 526 -0.91 12.74 -14.84
N THR A 527 -0.83 13.21 -13.60
CA THR A 527 0.23 12.94 -12.61
C THR A 527 -0.33 12.21 -11.39
N GLU A 528 0.56 11.74 -10.50
CA GLU A 528 0.16 11.18 -9.19
C GLU A 528 -0.63 12.20 -8.34
N GLU A 529 -0.36 13.50 -8.50
CA GLU A 529 -1.11 14.58 -7.83
C GLU A 529 -2.55 14.66 -8.35
N THR A 530 -2.74 14.70 -9.67
CA THR A 530 -4.09 14.67 -10.26
C THR A 530 -4.85 13.37 -9.93
N TYR A 531 -4.12 12.27 -9.71
CA TYR A 531 -4.71 11.03 -9.21
C TYR A 531 -5.19 11.19 -7.75
N ARG A 532 -4.36 11.74 -6.85
CA ARG A 532 -4.76 12.00 -5.45
C ARG A 532 -5.99 12.90 -5.39
N GLU A 533 -6.04 13.93 -6.23
CA GLU A 533 -7.23 14.77 -6.39
C GLU A 533 -8.44 13.95 -6.84
N SER A 534 -8.31 13.08 -7.85
CA SER A 534 -9.44 12.25 -8.31
C SER A 534 -9.99 11.31 -7.23
N ILE A 535 -9.12 10.77 -6.35
CA ILE A 535 -9.54 9.94 -5.21
C ILE A 535 -10.21 10.80 -4.15
N LYS A 536 -9.67 11.99 -3.88
CA LYS A 536 -10.28 12.96 -2.96
C LYS A 536 -11.67 13.37 -3.45
N GLU A 537 -11.83 13.64 -4.74
CA GLU A 537 -13.15 13.92 -5.33
C GLU A 537 -14.11 12.75 -5.15
N GLY A 538 -13.66 11.51 -5.39
CA GLY A 538 -14.46 10.30 -5.15
C GLY A 538 -14.90 10.18 -3.70
N ARG A 539 -14.00 10.41 -2.74
CA ARG A 539 -14.31 10.39 -1.30
C ARG A 539 -15.27 11.49 -0.90
N ASP A 540 -15.03 12.73 -1.33
CA ASP A 540 -15.90 13.87 -1.02
C ASP A 540 -17.30 13.65 -1.60
N PHE A 541 -17.38 13.01 -2.77
CA PHE A 541 -18.65 12.64 -3.38
C PHE A 541 -19.42 11.59 -2.55
N LEU A 542 -18.73 10.54 -2.10
CA LEU A 542 -19.31 9.52 -1.23
C LEU A 542 -19.74 10.11 0.14
N ARG A 543 -18.89 10.94 0.76
CA ARG A 543 -19.17 11.62 2.03
C ARG A 543 -20.43 12.50 1.95
N LYS A 544 -20.52 13.36 0.91
CA LYS A 544 -21.72 14.20 0.67
C LYS A 544 -23.00 13.37 0.50
N ARG A 545 -22.90 12.15 -0.03
CA ARG A 545 -24.06 11.24 -0.14
C ARG A 545 -24.41 10.62 1.21
N ALA A 546 -23.42 10.22 2.01
CA ALA A 546 -23.63 9.71 3.35
C ALA A 546 -24.30 10.76 4.26
N GLU A 547 -23.80 12.00 4.26
CA GLU A 547 -24.36 13.13 5.02
C GLU A 547 -25.82 13.42 4.63
N LYS A 548 -26.14 13.46 3.32
CA LYS A 548 -27.51 13.66 2.83
C LYS A 548 -28.48 12.57 3.25
N ARG A 549 -28.00 11.35 3.48
CA ARG A 549 -28.83 10.25 3.99
C ARG A 549 -29.06 10.36 5.49
N GLN A 550 -28.06 10.78 6.26
CA GLN A 550 -28.19 10.98 7.71
C GLN A 550 -29.07 12.19 8.05
N GLY A 551 -29.01 13.25 7.25
CA GLY A 551 -29.85 14.46 7.42
C GLY A 551 -31.29 14.33 6.93
N ASN A 552 -31.69 13.16 6.42
CA ASN A 552 -33.05 12.90 5.94
C ASN A 552 -33.57 11.60 6.61
N PRO A 553 -33.88 11.63 7.91
CA PRO A 553 -34.50 10.49 8.57
C PRO A 553 -35.84 10.23 7.87
N ARG A 554 -36.05 8.97 7.50
CA ARG A 554 -37.32 8.50 6.92
C ARG A 554 -38.51 8.82 7.81
#